data_AF-A0A3D3BPZ5-F1
#
_entry.id   AF-A0A3D3BPZ5-F1
#
_cell.length_a   1.000
_cell.length_b   1.000
_cell.length_c   1.000
_cell.angle_alpha   90.00
_cell.angle_beta   90.00
_cell.angle_gamma   90.00
#
_symmetry.space_group_name_H-M   'P 1'
#
loop_
_entity.id
_entity.type
_entity.pdbx_description
1 polymer ?
#
loop_
_entity_poly.entity_id
_entity_poly.type
_entity_poly.pdbx_seq_one_letter_code
_entity_poly.pdbx_strand_id
1 'polypeptide(L)'
;GVFGALFIFSQSFTVGIIGVALFAVALVSGQNLASLIVDAVGLGPRGRQPVSVVRIASSTIGIVAVGIAVSGRVGEDSLSVPAVALCVVAGIGVAIQQAINGRLTTISREPMAAAWANFAVGSLILTLALLMITATG
;
A
#
# COMPACT_ATOMS: atom_id res chain seq x y z
N GLY A 1 -7.15 0.46 -8.81
CA GLY A 1 -6.41 0.05 -10.01
C GLY A 1 -5.00 0.52 -9.87
N VAL A 2 -4.79 1.84 -9.96
CA VAL A 2 -3.48 2.50 -9.87
C VAL A 2 -2.65 2.05 -8.66
N PHE A 3 -3.20 2.11 -7.44
CA PHE A 3 -2.43 1.71 -6.24
C PHE A 3 -2.24 0.19 -6.16
N GLY A 4 -3.09 -0.60 -6.83
CA GLY A 4 -2.87 -2.03 -7.00
C GLY A 4 -1.72 -2.33 -7.95
N ALA A 5 -1.63 -1.59 -9.06
CA ALA A 5 -0.49 -1.67 -9.98
C ALA A 5 0.81 -1.22 -9.30
N LEU A 6 0.80 -0.14 -8.52
CA LEU A 6 1.94 0.29 -7.71
C LEU A 6 2.37 -0.79 -6.70
N PHE A 7 1.40 -1.44 -6.04
CA PHE A 7 1.67 -2.55 -5.13
C PHE A 7 2.31 -3.75 -5.84
N ILE A 8 1.81 -4.13 -7.03
CA ILE A 8 2.37 -5.22 -7.84
C ILE A 8 3.78 -4.86 -8.32
N PHE A 9 3.98 -3.63 -8.81
CA PHE A 9 5.30 -3.17 -9.19
C PHE A 9 6.27 -3.17 -8.01
N SER A 10 5.85 -2.61 -6.87
CA SER A 10 6.66 -2.59 -5.65
C SER A 10 7.04 -4.01 -5.23
N GLN A 11 6.10 -4.94 -5.11
CA GLN A 11 6.43 -6.30 -4.66
C GLN A 11 7.40 -6.99 -5.64
N SER A 12 7.18 -6.86 -6.95
CA SER A 12 8.02 -7.52 -7.96
C SER A 12 9.45 -7.00 -7.93
N PHE A 13 9.64 -5.70 -7.68
CA PHE A 13 10.95 -5.08 -7.64
C PHE A 13 11.64 -5.24 -6.28
N THR A 14 10.94 -4.99 -5.18
CA THR A 14 11.56 -4.88 -3.85
C THR A 14 11.75 -6.23 -3.18
N VAL A 15 10.87 -7.21 -3.41
CA VAL A 15 10.97 -8.52 -2.70
C VAL A 15 12.29 -9.23 -3.01
N GLY A 16 12.79 -9.15 -4.26
CA GLY A 16 14.09 -9.73 -4.63
C GLY A 16 15.29 -8.99 -4.01
N ILE A 17 15.11 -7.75 -3.56
CA ILE A 17 16.17 -6.90 -3.00
C ILE A 17 16.19 -7.02 -1.46
N ILE A 18 15.04 -6.80 -0.82
CA ILE A 18 14.92 -6.68 0.64
C ILE A 18 14.25 -7.89 1.32
N GLY A 19 13.73 -8.83 0.53
CA GLY A 19 13.02 -10.02 1.00
C GLY A 19 11.53 -9.78 1.33
N VAL A 20 10.76 -10.87 1.31
CA VAL A 20 9.30 -10.86 1.53
C VAL A 20 8.94 -10.32 2.92
N ALA A 21 9.71 -10.68 3.95
CA ALA A 21 9.44 -10.28 5.33
C ALA A 21 9.50 -8.75 5.51
N LEU A 22 10.57 -8.11 5.03
CA LEU A 22 10.73 -6.66 5.18
C LEU A 22 9.73 -5.90 4.30
N PHE A 23 9.46 -6.39 3.08
CA PHE A 23 8.38 -5.87 2.24
C PHE A 23 7.03 -5.87 2.97
N ALA A 24 6.61 -7.01 3.55
CA ALA A 24 5.32 -7.15 4.20
C ALA A 24 5.19 -6.20 5.41
N VAL A 25 6.23 -6.13 6.25
CA VAL A 25 6.22 -5.26 7.44
C VAL A 25 6.19 -3.77 7.04
N ALA A 26 6.98 -3.37 6.05
CA ALA A 26 6.99 -1.99 5.53
C ALA A 26 5.65 -1.60 4.91
N LEU A 27 5.06 -2.49 4.10
CA LEU A 27 3.75 -2.30 3.48
C LEU A 27 2.65 -2.12 4.54
N VAL A 28 2.57 -3.04 5.51
CA VAL A 28 1.54 -3.02 6.57
C VAL A 28 1.67 -1.77 7.43
N SER A 29 2.89 -1.31 7.70
CA SER A 29 3.10 -0.06 8.43
C SER A 29 2.60 1.16 7.65
N GLY A 30 2.88 1.22 6.34
CA GLY A 30 2.33 2.25 5.45
C GLY A 30 0.80 2.25 5.43
N GLN A 31 0.18 1.06 5.39
CA GLN A 31 -1.28 0.91 5.47
C GLN A 31 -1.83 1.42 6.80
N ASN A 32 -1.20 1.05 7.93
CA ASN A 32 -1.64 1.46 9.26
C ASN A 32 -1.57 2.97 9.44
N LEU A 33 -0.45 3.59 9.06
CA LEU A 33 -0.25 5.04 9.06
C LEU A 33 -1.33 5.76 8.24
N ALA A 34 -1.49 5.35 6.98
CA ALA A 34 -2.46 5.95 6.09
C ALA A 34 -3.89 5.77 6.57
N SER A 35 -4.23 4.62 7.19
CA SER A 35 -5.59 4.35 7.63
C SER A 35 -6.11 5.39 8.64
N LEU A 36 -5.25 5.91 9.52
CA LEU A 36 -5.63 6.93 10.49
C LEU A 36 -5.98 8.24 9.78
N ILE A 37 -5.17 8.63 8.81
CA ILE A 37 -5.36 9.85 8.01
C ILE A 37 -6.63 9.73 7.16
N VAL A 38 -6.78 8.60 6.47
CA VAL A 38 -7.94 8.27 5.63
C VAL A 38 -9.25 8.37 6.42
N ASP A 39 -9.24 7.87 7.66
CA ASP A 39 -10.44 7.89 8.51
C ASP A 39 -10.70 9.27 9.15
N ALA A 40 -9.65 10.01 9.49
CA ALA A 40 -9.76 11.39 9.96
C ALA A 40 -10.28 12.35 8.89
N VAL A 41 -9.83 12.15 7.64
CA VAL A 41 -10.34 12.90 6.47
C VAL A 41 -11.74 12.44 6.07
N GLY A 42 -12.11 11.20 6.43
CA GLY A 42 -13.43 10.65 6.16
C GLY A 42 -13.59 10.15 4.72
N LEU A 43 -12.50 9.69 4.11
CA LEU A 43 -12.48 9.17 2.74
C LEU A 43 -13.27 7.84 2.62
N GLY A 44 -13.38 7.11 3.73
CA GLY A 44 -14.11 5.85 3.82
C GLY A 44 -15.64 6.00 3.78
N PRO A 45 -16.38 4.88 3.65
CA PRO A 45 -17.83 4.87 3.49
C PRO A 45 -18.59 5.46 4.68
N ARG A 46 -18.01 5.43 5.88
CA ARG A 46 -18.62 5.92 7.12
C ARG A 46 -18.33 7.40 7.40
N GLY A 47 -17.78 8.13 6.43
CA GLY A 47 -17.37 9.52 6.61
C GLY A 47 -16.25 9.66 7.66
N ARG A 48 -16.15 10.84 8.28
CA ARG A 48 -15.14 11.12 9.31
C ARG A 48 -15.37 10.24 10.53
N GLN A 49 -14.39 9.43 10.87
CA GLN A 49 -14.44 8.54 12.03
C GLN A 49 -13.49 9.06 13.13
N PRO A 50 -13.92 9.07 14.40
CA PRO A 50 -13.02 9.41 15.50
C PRO A 50 -11.89 8.38 15.56
N VAL A 51 -10.65 8.87 15.67
CA VAL A 51 -9.48 8.01 15.75
C VAL A 51 -9.48 7.34 17.13
N SER A 52 -9.75 6.03 17.19
CA SER A 52 -9.79 5.30 18.46
C SER A 52 -8.38 5.04 18.99
N VAL A 53 -8.26 5.00 20.32
CA VAL A 53 -6.99 4.71 21.02
C VAL A 53 -6.38 3.39 20.55
N VAL A 54 -7.23 2.38 20.28
CA VAL A 54 -6.81 1.06 19.77
C VAL A 54 -6.14 1.17 18.41
N ARG A 55 -6.62 2.04 17.51
CA ARG A 55 -6.02 2.23 16.17
C ARG A 55 -4.73 3.03 16.22
N ILE A 56 -4.64 3.98 17.15
CA ILE A 56 -3.37 4.68 17.41
C ILE A 56 -2.35 3.66 17.91
N ALA A 57 -2.72 2.81 18.87
CA ALA A 57 -1.85 1.76 19.40
C ALA A 57 -1.38 0.80 18.30
N SER A 58 -2.27 0.29 17.45
CA SER A 58 -1.90 -0.64 16.37
C SER A 58 -0.99 0.01 15.31
N SER A 59 -1.23 1.28 14.99
CA SER A 59 -0.35 2.04 14.09
C SER A 59 1.03 2.23 14.68
N THR A 60 1.12 2.66 15.94
CA THR A 60 2.39 2.81 16.66
C THR A 60 3.15 1.49 16.72
N ILE A 61 2.49 0.37 17.03
CA ILE A 61 3.10 -0.96 17.04
C ILE A 61 3.67 -1.31 15.66
N GLY A 62 2.93 -1.04 14.58
CA GLY A 62 3.40 -1.27 13.21
C GLY A 62 4.64 -0.45 12.84
N ILE A 63 4.69 0.83 13.25
CA ILE A 63 5.85 1.70 13.04
C ILE A 63 7.07 1.17 13.81
N VAL A 64 6.88 0.81 15.08
CA VAL A 64 7.95 0.25 15.91
C VAL A 64 8.43 -1.09 15.35
N ALA A 65 7.53 -1.96 14.90
CA ALA A 65 7.88 -3.23 14.28
C ALA A 65 8.73 -3.04 13.01
N VAL A 66 8.42 -2.06 12.16
CA VAL A 66 9.29 -1.69 11.03
C VAL A 66 10.66 -1.23 11.53
N GLY A 67 10.70 -0.34 12.53
CA GLY A 67 11.96 0.14 13.09
C GLY A 67 12.85 -0.99 13.58
N ILE A 68 12.27 -1.96 14.28
CA ILE A 68 12.98 -3.17 14.76
C ILE A 68 13.39 -4.08 13.58
N ALA A 69 12.52 -4.28 12.60
CA ALA A 69 12.82 -5.13 11.44
C ALA A 69 13.95 -4.54 10.58
N VAL A 70 14.00 -3.21 10.47
CA VAL A 70 15.05 -2.48 9.76
C VAL A 70 16.33 -2.40 10.58
N SER A 71 16.26 -2.19 11.90
CA SER A 71 17.45 -1.96 12.75
C SER A 71 18.45 -3.11 12.71
N GLY A 72 17.97 -4.35 12.60
CA GLY A 72 18.84 -5.53 12.44
C GLY A 72 19.60 -5.59 11.12
N ARG A 73 19.30 -4.70 10.17
CA ARG A 73 19.90 -4.61 8.83
C ARG A 73 20.59 -3.27 8.56
N VAL A 74 20.52 -2.33 9.51
CA VAL A 74 21.17 -1.02 9.39
C VAL A 74 22.69 -1.23 9.51
N GLY A 75 23.42 -0.94 8.45
CA GLY A 75 24.87 -1.14 8.37
C GLY A 75 25.29 -2.32 7.49
N GLU A 76 24.35 -3.12 6.98
CA GLU A 76 24.62 -4.02 5.86
C GLU A 76 24.51 -3.23 4.54
N ASP A 77 25.45 -3.45 3.62
CA ASP A 77 25.37 -2.90 2.24
C ASP A 77 24.13 -3.41 1.47
N SER A 78 23.39 -4.38 2.02
CA SER A 78 22.19 -5.01 1.47
C SER A 78 20.91 -4.17 1.65
N LEU A 79 20.88 -3.18 2.55
CA LEU A 79 19.66 -2.45 2.89
C LEU A 79 19.37 -1.32 1.90
N SER A 80 18.47 -1.57 0.95
CA SER A 80 17.98 -0.54 0.03
C SER A 80 16.89 0.33 0.67
N VAL A 81 17.27 1.48 1.23
CA VAL A 81 16.34 2.49 1.78
C VAL A 81 15.27 2.92 0.77
N PRO A 82 15.58 3.16 -0.53
CA PRO A 82 14.57 3.48 -1.53
C PRO A 82 13.54 2.35 -1.73
N ALA A 83 13.98 1.09 -1.68
CA ALA A 83 13.06 -0.06 -1.79
C ALA A 83 12.09 -0.11 -0.60
N VAL A 84 12.57 0.12 0.62
CA VAL A 84 11.72 0.18 1.82
C VAL A 84 10.72 1.34 1.72
N ALA A 85 11.17 2.52 1.29
CA ALA A 85 10.29 3.68 1.09
C ALA A 85 9.19 3.39 0.06
N LEU A 86 9.54 2.73 -1.06
CA LEU A 86 8.56 2.33 -2.07
C LEU A 86 7.48 1.39 -1.50
N CYS A 87 7.86 0.44 -0.64
CA CYS A 87 6.92 -0.45 0.04
C CYS A 87 5.94 0.31 0.93
N VAL A 88 6.45 1.28 1.70
CA VAL A 88 5.61 2.13 2.58
C VAL A 88 4.64 2.95 1.73
N VAL A 89 5.10 3.57 0.64
CA VAL A 89 4.25 4.34 -0.27
C VAL A 89 3.19 3.47 -0.94
N ALA A 90 3.55 2.26 -1.36
CA ALA A 90 2.58 1.29 -1.88
C ALA A 90 1.53 0.94 -0.82
N GLY A 91 1.94 0.74 0.43
CA GLY A 91 1.04 0.48 1.56
C GLY A 91 0.04 1.62 1.80
N ILE A 92 0.52 2.86 1.78
CA ILE A 92 -0.31 4.06 1.88
C ILE A 92 -1.36 4.07 0.75
N GLY A 93 -0.90 3.84 -0.48
CA GLY A 93 -1.77 3.77 -1.65
C GLY A 93 -2.86 2.70 -1.53
N VAL A 94 -2.50 1.51 -1.02
CA VAL A 94 -3.46 0.43 -0.79
C VAL A 94 -4.54 0.83 0.22
N ALA A 95 -4.17 1.46 1.34
CA ALA A 95 -5.14 1.92 2.34
C ALA A 95 -6.12 2.97 1.76
N ILE A 96 -5.60 3.93 0.99
CA ILE A 96 -6.44 4.91 0.27
C ILE A 96 -7.41 4.20 -0.68
N GLN A 97 -6.91 3.24 -1.46
CA GLN A 97 -7.72 2.51 -2.42
C GLN A 97 -8.81 1.66 -1.74
N GLN A 98 -8.49 1.04 -0.60
CA GLN A 98 -9.50 0.30 0.18
C GLN A 98 -10.63 1.20 0.68
N ALA A 99 -10.33 2.42 1.13
CA ALA A 99 -11.34 3.38 1.54
C ALA A 99 -12.23 3.84 0.37
N ILE A 100 -11.61 4.18 -0.77
CA ILE A 100 -12.35 4.55 -1.99
C ILE A 100 -13.24 3.39 -2.45
N ASN A 101 -12.71 2.17 -2.49
CA ASN A 101 -13.47 0.99 -2.86
C ASN A 101 -14.65 0.76 -1.92
N GLY A 102 -14.45 0.89 -0.60
CA GLY A 102 -15.51 0.75 0.38
C GLY A 102 -16.62 1.78 0.16
N ARG A 103 -16.26 3.03 -0.12
CA ARG A 103 -17.22 4.10 -0.43
C ARG A 103 -17.94 3.87 -1.75
N LEU A 104 -17.23 3.41 -2.78
CA LEU A 104 -17.81 3.04 -4.06
C LEU A 104 -18.85 1.93 -3.88
N THR A 105 -18.55 0.88 -3.13
CA THR A 105 -19.50 -0.21 -2.83
C THR A 105 -20.78 0.31 -2.15
N THR A 106 -20.67 1.26 -1.22
CA THR A 106 -21.86 1.83 -0.56
C THR A 106 -22.72 2.69 -1.49
N ILE A 107 -22.10 3.35 -2.48
CA ILE A 107 -22.79 4.22 -3.45
C ILE A 107 -23.41 3.38 -4.57
N SER A 108 -22.63 2.45 -5.15
CA SER A 108 -23.06 1.61 -6.27
C SER A 108 -24.01 0.50 -5.83
N ARG A 109 -24.00 0.13 -4.54
CA ARG A 109 -24.63 -1.10 -4.00
C ARG A 109 -24.14 -2.39 -4.67
N GLU A 110 -23.03 -2.31 -5.38
CA GLU A 110 -22.44 -3.38 -6.18
C GLU A 110 -21.00 -3.63 -5.70
N PRO A 111 -20.76 -4.64 -4.83
CA PRO A 111 -19.44 -4.92 -4.27
C PRO A 111 -18.37 -5.22 -5.32
N MET A 112 -18.76 -5.83 -6.44
CA MET A 112 -17.83 -6.18 -7.52
C MET A 112 -17.47 -5.01 -8.44
N ALA A 113 -18.22 -3.90 -8.44
CA ALA A 113 -17.95 -2.77 -9.34
C ALA A 113 -16.56 -2.17 -9.09
N ALA A 114 -16.18 -2.00 -7.82
CA ALA A 114 -14.86 -1.53 -7.44
C ALA A 114 -13.76 -2.52 -7.86
N ALA A 115 -13.99 -3.83 -7.71
CA ALA A 115 -13.04 -4.86 -8.12
C ALA A 115 -12.78 -4.80 -9.63
N TRP A 116 -13.84 -4.78 -10.45
CA TRP A 116 -13.73 -4.68 -11.90
C TRP A 116 -12.98 -3.43 -12.35
N ALA A 117 -13.33 -2.26 -11.80
CA ALA A 117 -12.62 -1.01 -12.10
C ALA A 117 -11.14 -1.10 -11.71
N ASN A 118 -10.83 -1.72 -10.56
CA ASN A 118 -9.47 -1.89 -10.12
C ASN A 118 -8.65 -2.82 -11.00
N PHE A 119 -9.21 -3.96 -11.41
CA PHE A 119 -8.55 -4.88 -12.31
C PHE A 119 -8.37 -4.29 -13.70
N ALA A 120 -9.41 -3.67 -14.28
CA ALA A 120 -9.32 -3.05 -15.59
C ALA A 120 -8.23 -1.97 -15.64
N VAL A 121 -8.24 -1.03 -14.69
CA VAL A 121 -7.24 0.03 -14.62
C VAL A 121 -5.85 -0.53 -14.27
N GLY A 122 -5.77 -1.47 -13.32
CA GLY A 122 -4.51 -2.07 -12.91
C GLY A 122 -3.82 -2.83 -14.03
N SER A 123 -4.56 -3.70 -14.73
CA SER A 123 -4.07 -4.45 -15.88
C SER A 123 -3.64 -3.53 -17.00
N LEU A 124 -4.43 -2.50 -17.34
CA LEU A 124 -4.06 -1.53 -18.38
C LEU A 124 -2.72 -0.85 -18.07
N ILE A 125 -2.54 -0.36 -16.84
CA ILE A 125 -1.30 0.31 -16.42
C ILE A 125 -0.11 -0.63 -16.51
N LEU A 126 -0.25 -1.86 -16.02
CA LEU A 126 0.83 -2.85 -16.03
C LEU A 126 1.18 -3.27 -17.47
N THR A 127 0.19 -3.47 -18.34
CA THR A 127 0.41 -3.79 -19.75
C THR A 127 1.12 -2.65 -20.47
N LEU A 128 0.71 -1.40 -20.27
CA LEU A 128 1.39 -0.24 -20.87
C LEU A 128 2.83 -0.11 -20.37
N ALA A 129 3.07 -0.28 -19.07
CA ALA A 129 4.41 -0.26 -18.50
C ALA A 129 5.29 -1.37 -19.11
N LEU A 130 4.76 -2.59 -19.24
CA LEU A 130 5.45 -3.71 -19.89
C LEU A 130 5.80 -3.38 -21.34
N LEU A 131 4.84 -2.88 -22.12
CA LEU A 131 5.06 -2.51 -23.52
C LEU A 131 6.15 -1.45 -23.67
N MET A 132 6.15 -0.42 -22.82
CA MET A 132 7.20 0.60 -22.85
C MET A 132 8.58 0.01 -22.56
N ILE A 133 8.70 -0.84 -21.54
CA ILE A 133 9.98 -1.49 -21.19
C ILE A 133 10.49 -2.33 -22.37
N THR A 134 9.62 -3.12 -22.99
CA THR A 134 9.99 -3.96 -24.15
C THR A 134 10.24 -3.19 -25.44
N ALA A 135 9.71 -1.97 -25.58
CA ALA A 135 9.93 -1.13 -26.77
C ALA A 135 11.26 -0.33 -26.68
N THR A 136 11.79 -0.15 -25.48
CA THR A 136 13.05 0.55 -25.22
C THR A 136 14.27 -0.36 -25.08
N GLY A 137 14.08 -1.69 -25.09
CA GLY A 137 15.13 -2.71 -25.01
C GLY A 137 15.29 -3.42 -26.34
#